data_AF-A0A8I0B9Y1-F1
#
_entry.id   AF-A0A8I0B9Y1-F1
#
_cell.length_a   1.000
_cell.length_b   1.000
_cell.length_c   1.000
_cell.angle_alpha   90.00
_cell.angle_beta   90.00
_cell.angle_gamma   90.00
#
_symmetry.space_group_name_H-M   'P 1'
#
loop_
_entity.id
_entity.type
_entity.pdbx_description
1 polymer ?
#
loop_
_entity_poly.entity_id
_entity_poly.type
_entity_poly.pdbx_seq_one_letter_code
_entity_poly.pdbx_strand_id
1 'polypeptide(L)'
;MSKSTYFTGQPVYSQVIKLLDKAKIQQISLETLGSERYVKRLTGWKHLIIMLFGVLKHFDSLRELEIGMKAETMKLSHLGLDYVVRRSTLAEANRRRPQEFFAKVYASLLERYTPFLADSRSVGYQKA
;
A
#
# COMPACT_ATOMS: atom_id res chain seq x y z
N MET A 1 28.27 -7.22 23.91
CA MET A 1 27.19 -7.88 23.16
C MET A 1 26.94 -7.12 21.87
N SER A 2 27.23 -7.70 20.70
CA SER A 2 26.99 -7.02 19.42
C SER A 2 25.48 -6.85 19.22
N LYS A 3 25.02 -5.62 19.04
CA LYS A 3 23.64 -5.36 18.59
C LYS A 3 23.52 -5.88 17.16
N SER A 4 23.03 -7.10 17.00
CA SER A 4 22.62 -7.62 15.71
C SER A 4 21.51 -6.71 15.18
N THR A 5 21.81 -5.92 14.14
CA THR A 5 20.85 -5.05 13.45
C THR A 5 19.90 -5.85 12.55
N TYR A 6 20.10 -7.17 12.43
CA TYR A 6 19.37 -8.05 11.53
C TYR A 6 17.90 -8.25 11.92
N PHE A 7 17.54 -8.07 13.19
CA PHE A 7 16.15 -8.18 13.66
C PHE A 7 15.75 -6.89 14.39
N THR A 8 15.25 -5.92 13.62
CA THR A 8 14.86 -4.58 14.12
C THR A 8 13.59 -4.60 14.99
N GLY A 9 13.02 -5.77 15.26
CA GLY A 9 11.70 -5.93 15.90
C GLY A 9 10.53 -5.42 15.04
N GLN A 10 10.82 -4.83 13.87
CA GLN A 10 9.80 -4.31 12.98
C GLN A 10 9.17 -5.44 12.16
N PRO A 11 7.84 -5.48 12.03
CA PRO A 11 7.16 -6.45 11.18
C PRO A 11 7.73 -6.43 9.75
N VAL A 12 7.89 -7.61 9.13
CA VAL A 12 8.33 -7.75 7.73
C VAL A 12 7.49 -6.88 6.81
N TYR A 13 6.19 -6.79 7.08
CA TYR A 13 5.28 -5.93 6.34
C TYR A 13 5.69 -4.45 6.37
N SER A 14 6.17 -3.93 7.51
CA SER A 14 6.69 -2.56 7.60
C SER A 14 7.96 -2.36 6.76
N GLN A 15 8.76 -3.41 6.56
CA GLN A 15 9.93 -3.36 5.68
C GLN A 15 9.51 -3.33 4.21
N VAL A 16 8.48 -4.09 3.83
CA VAL A 16 7.91 -4.05 2.47
C VAL A 16 7.33 -2.66 2.17
N ILE A 17 6.58 -2.05 3.10
CA ILE A 17 6.01 -0.71 2.91
C ILE A 17 7.09 0.38 2.75
N LYS A 18 8.30 0.20 3.30
CA LYS A 18 9.42 1.14 3.09
C LYS A 18 9.93 1.18 1.65
N LEU A 19 9.62 0.17 0.83
CA LEU A 19 9.91 0.18 -0.60
C LEU A 19 8.94 1.07 -1.39
N LEU A 20 7.87 1.54 -0.76
CA LEU A 20 6.90 2.41 -1.39
C LEU A 20 7.25 3.88 -1.15
N ASP A 21 7.26 4.67 -2.23
CA ASP A 21 7.41 6.12 -2.13
C ASP A 21 6.11 6.77 -1.68
N LYS A 22 6.03 7.05 -0.38
CA LYS A 22 4.85 7.65 0.23
C LYS A 22 4.47 8.98 -0.42
N ALA A 23 5.45 9.85 -0.69
CA ALA A 23 5.19 11.17 -1.26
C ALA A 23 4.62 11.05 -2.68
N LYS A 24 5.23 10.20 -3.51
CA LYS A 24 4.75 9.94 -4.87
C LYS A 24 3.36 9.30 -4.88
N ILE A 25 3.08 8.35 -4.00
CA ILE A 25 1.76 7.69 -3.92
C ILE A 25 0.69 8.67 -3.43
N GLN A 26 1.02 9.56 -2.47
CA GLN A 26 0.11 10.61 -2.05
C GLN A 26 -0.19 11.59 -3.19
N GLN A 27 0.83 11.98 -3.96
CA GLN A 27 0.65 12.80 -5.16
C GLN A 27 -0.27 12.11 -6.18
N ILE A 28 -0.01 10.85 -6.53
CA ILE A 28 -0.85 10.06 -7.44
C ILE A 28 -2.30 10.01 -6.95
N SER A 29 -2.51 9.87 -5.64
CA SER A 29 -3.86 9.88 -5.06
C SER A 29 -4.57 11.22 -5.23
N LEU A 30 -3.86 12.33 -5.06
CA LEU A 30 -4.42 13.67 -5.24
C LEU A 30 -4.74 13.98 -6.71
N GLU A 31 -3.89 13.52 -7.63
CA GLU A 31 -4.05 13.72 -9.07
C GLU A 31 -5.11 12.80 -9.70
N THR A 32 -5.39 11.66 -9.08
CA THR A 32 -6.39 10.72 -9.60
C THR A 32 -7.80 11.22 -9.28
N LEU A 33 -8.55 11.54 -10.33
CA LEU A 33 -9.90 12.10 -10.20
C LEU A 33 -10.79 11.23 -9.32
N GLY A 34 -11.33 11.82 -8.25
CA GLY A 34 -12.23 11.13 -7.32
C GLY A 34 -11.55 10.31 -6.22
N SER A 35 -10.24 10.03 -6.30
CA SER A 35 -9.53 9.15 -5.33
C SER A 35 -9.52 9.69 -3.89
N GLU A 36 -9.41 11.01 -3.73
CA GLU A 36 -9.43 11.70 -2.43
C GLU A 36 -10.74 12.47 -2.17
N ARG A 37 -11.76 12.29 -3.03
CA ARG A 37 -13.02 13.03 -2.89
C ARG A 37 -13.76 12.59 -1.62
N TYR A 38 -14.07 13.56 -0.75
CA TYR A 38 -14.74 13.36 0.55
C TYR A 38 -13.98 12.44 1.53
N VAL A 39 -12.69 12.21 1.30
CA VAL A 39 -11.85 11.42 2.21
C VAL A 39 -11.51 12.25 3.44
N LYS A 40 -11.88 11.75 4.62
CA LYS A 40 -11.57 12.42 5.91
C LYS A 40 -10.32 11.86 6.59
N ARG A 41 -10.22 10.53 6.67
CA ARG A 41 -9.14 9.84 7.41
C ARG A 41 -8.43 8.76 6.61
N LEU A 42 -9.15 8.06 5.73
CA LEU A 42 -8.65 6.91 4.97
C LEU A 42 -8.07 7.33 3.60
N THR A 43 -6.91 7.98 3.64
CA THR A 43 -6.22 8.49 2.43
C THR A 43 -5.87 7.39 1.43
N GLY A 44 -5.51 7.79 0.22
CA GLY A 44 -4.84 7.02 -0.83
C GLY A 44 -3.86 6.01 -0.26
N TRP A 45 -2.85 6.57 0.41
CA TRP A 45 -1.79 5.85 1.11
C TRP A 45 -2.32 4.82 2.12
N LYS A 46 -3.18 5.24 3.06
CA LYS A 46 -3.66 4.33 4.12
C LYS A 46 -4.46 3.17 3.54
N HIS A 47 -5.31 3.42 2.54
CA HIS A 47 -6.09 2.35 1.94
C HIS A 47 -5.26 1.46 0.99
N LEU A 48 -4.23 1.97 0.31
CA LEU A 48 -3.24 1.11 -0.38
C LEU A 48 -2.56 0.12 0.57
N ILE A 49 -2.06 0.61 1.72
CA ILE A 49 -1.46 -0.24 2.76
C ILE A 49 -2.47 -1.33 3.15
N ILE A 50 -3.68 -0.95 3.54
CA ILE A 50 -4.68 -1.93 4.01
C ILE A 50 -4.99 -3.00 2.94
N MET A 51 -5.10 -2.62 1.67
CA MET A 51 -5.32 -3.59 0.60
C MET A 51 -4.13 -4.53 0.41
N LEU A 52 -2.90 -4.01 0.44
CA LEU A 52 -1.68 -4.85 0.39
C LEU A 52 -1.59 -5.80 1.59
N PHE A 53 -2.00 -5.36 2.78
CA PHE A 53 -2.06 -6.22 3.95
C PHE A 53 -3.01 -7.41 3.73
N GLY A 54 -4.20 -7.14 3.18
CA GLY A 54 -5.15 -8.19 2.83
C GLY A 54 -4.59 -9.19 1.81
N VAL A 55 -3.96 -8.68 0.74
CA VAL A 55 -3.35 -9.52 -0.31
C VAL A 55 -2.25 -10.41 0.25
N LEU A 56 -1.34 -9.87 1.05
CA LEU A 56 -0.22 -10.64 1.63
C LEU A 56 -0.67 -11.65 2.69
N LYS A 57 -1.84 -11.44 3.30
CA LYS A 57 -2.45 -12.36 4.27
C LYS A 57 -3.42 -13.36 3.63
N HIS A 58 -3.64 -13.27 2.31
CA HIS A 58 -4.63 -14.08 1.59
C HIS A 58 -6.04 -13.95 2.18
N PHE A 59 -6.46 -12.71 2.47
CA PHE A 59 -7.85 -12.43 2.87
C PHE A 59 -8.74 -12.24 1.65
N ASP A 60 -9.82 -13.02 1.58
CA ASP A 60 -10.76 -13.03 0.46
C ASP A 60 -11.96 -12.11 0.71
N SER A 61 -12.11 -11.59 1.94
CA SER A 61 -13.24 -10.74 2.30
C SER A 61 -12.85 -9.51 3.13
N LEU A 62 -13.66 -8.45 3.02
CA LEU A 62 -13.54 -7.26 3.88
C LEU A 62 -13.77 -7.57 5.37
N ARG A 63 -14.46 -8.67 5.69
CA ARG A 63 -14.66 -9.13 7.07
C ARG A 63 -13.37 -9.70 7.64
N GLU A 64 -12.70 -10.58 6.91
CA GLU A 64 -11.40 -11.13 7.31
C GLU A 64 -10.37 -10.01 7.43
N LEU A 65 -10.36 -9.06 6.49
CA LEU A 65 -9.50 -7.90 6.56
C LEU A 65 -9.74 -7.08 7.84
N GLU A 66 -11.00 -6.77 8.19
CA GLU A 66 -11.29 -6.07 9.45
C GLU A 66 -10.85 -6.86 10.69
N ILE A 67 -11.11 -8.18 10.73
CA ILE A 67 -10.76 -9.05 11.86
C ILE A 67 -9.23 -9.16 12.00
N GLY A 68 -8.51 -9.43 10.91
CA GLY A 68 -7.06 -9.53 10.90
C GLY A 68 -6.39 -8.22 11.30
N MET A 69 -6.96 -7.08 10.86
CA MET A 69 -6.48 -5.77 11.28
C MET A 69 -6.69 -5.53 12.78
N LYS A 70 -7.85 -5.93 13.35
CA LYS A 70 -8.09 -5.86 14.79
C LYS A 70 -7.10 -6.71 15.58
N ALA A 71 -6.82 -7.92 15.11
CA ALA A 71 -5.88 -8.84 15.75
C ALA A 71 -4.44 -8.30 15.77
N GLU A 72 -4.06 -7.49 14.77
CA GLU A 72 -2.70 -6.97 14.65
C GLU A 72 -2.56 -5.46 14.96
N THR A 73 -3.53 -4.86 15.68
CA THR A 73 -3.58 -3.41 15.96
C THR A 73 -2.24 -2.83 16.47
N MET A 74 -1.54 -3.53 17.37
CA MET A 74 -0.23 -3.11 17.88
C MET A 74 0.82 -2.99 16.77
N LYS A 75 0.86 -3.96 15.84
CA LYS A 75 1.81 -3.99 14.72
C LYS A 75 1.47 -2.92 13.66
N LEU A 76 0.19 -2.62 13.48
CA LEU A 76 -0.31 -1.65 12.51
C LEU A 76 -0.05 -0.19 12.90
N SER A 77 0.08 0.09 14.20
CA SER A 77 0.43 1.43 14.70
C SER A 77 1.75 1.93 14.07
N HIS A 78 2.72 1.03 13.88
CA HIS A 78 4.00 1.32 13.21
C HIS A 78 3.88 1.65 11.72
N LEU A 79 2.73 1.40 11.09
CA LEU A 79 2.46 1.70 9.69
C LEU A 79 1.73 3.05 9.51
N GLY A 80 1.51 3.79 10.60
CA GLY A 80 0.76 5.04 10.59
C GLY A 80 -0.75 4.85 10.51
N LEU A 81 -1.24 3.66 10.89
CA LEU A 81 -2.67 3.42 11.11
C LEU A 81 -2.96 3.62 12.61
N ASP A 82 -3.50 4.79 12.91
CA ASP A 82 -3.85 5.28 14.25
C ASP A 82 -5.20 4.76 14.76
N TYR A 83 -5.92 3.98 13.94
CA TYR A 83 -7.23 3.42 14.28
C TYR A 83 -7.53 2.16 13.46
N VAL A 84 -8.42 1.33 14.00
CA VAL A 84 -8.97 0.18 13.27
C VAL A 84 -10.05 0.66 12.30
N VAL A 85 -9.87 0.41 11.01
CA VAL A 85 -10.84 0.78 9.98
C VAL A 85 -12.01 -0.19 9.99
N ARG A 86 -13.25 0.32 10.03
CA ARG A 86 -14.47 -0.49 9.97
C ARG A 86 -14.72 -1.03 8.57
N ARG A 87 -15.35 -2.20 8.46
CA ARG A 87 -15.73 -2.82 7.19
C ARG A 87 -16.52 -1.90 6.25
N SER A 88 -17.49 -1.13 6.77
CA SER A 88 -18.28 -0.20 5.95
C SER A 88 -17.42 0.93 5.36
N THR A 89 -16.42 1.40 6.10
CA THR A 89 -15.47 2.41 5.62
C THR A 89 -14.58 1.84 4.51
N LEU A 90 -14.12 0.58 4.64
CA LEU A 90 -13.37 -0.10 3.58
C LEU A 90 -14.23 -0.30 2.33
N ALA A 91 -15.47 -0.74 2.48
CA ALA A 91 -16.40 -0.93 1.36
C ALA A 91 -16.65 0.38 0.61
N GLU A 92 -16.84 1.48 1.33
CA GLU A 92 -17.03 2.80 0.71
C GLU A 92 -15.75 3.29 0.01
N ALA A 93 -14.57 3.07 0.61
CA ALA A 93 -13.30 3.43 -0.01
C ALA A 93 -13.03 2.63 -1.29
N ASN A 94 -13.34 1.33 -1.30
CA ASN A 94 -13.25 0.48 -2.50
C ASN A 94 -14.18 0.98 -3.61
N ARG A 95 -15.39 1.44 -3.27
CA ARG A 95 -16.36 1.94 -4.25
C ARG A 95 -15.93 3.27 -4.84
N ARG A 96 -15.43 4.18 -4.02
CA ARG A 96 -15.11 5.56 -4.43
C ARG A 96 -13.78 5.68 -5.13
N ARG A 97 -12.77 4.94 -4.67
CA ARG A 97 -11.41 5.08 -5.22
C ARG A 97 -11.32 4.30 -6.53
N PRO A 98 -11.10 4.97 -7.67
CA PRO A 98 -11.04 4.29 -8.94
C PRO A 98 -9.82 3.37 -9.00
N GLN A 99 -9.93 2.27 -9.76
CA GLN A 99 -8.80 1.36 -10.02
C GLN A 99 -7.58 2.07 -10.65
N GLU A 100 -7.82 3.18 -11.35
CA GLU A 100 -6.77 4.03 -11.95
C GLU A 100 -5.73 4.48 -10.92
N PHE A 101 -6.13 4.73 -9.67
CA PHE A 101 -5.21 5.05 -8.60
C PHE A 101 -4.18 3.93 -8.40
N PHE A 102 -4.65 2.68 -8.28
CA PHE A 102 -3.79 1.52 -8.08
C PHE A 102 -2.93 1.23 -9.31
N ALA A 103 -3.48 1.38 -10.51
CA ALA A 103 -2.74 1.22 -11.76
C ALA A 103 -1.59 2.23 -11.89
N LYS A 104 -1.81 3.51 -11.56
CA LYS A 104 -0.77 4.55 -11.56
C LYS A 104 0.30 4.28 -10.49
N VAL A 105 -0.09 3.82 -9.31
CA VAL A 105 0.87 3.41 -8.27
C VAL A 105 1.75 2.26 -8.78
N TYR A 106 1.16 1.23 -9.38
CA TYR A 106 1.91 0.12 -9.97
C TYR A 106 2.86 0.60 -11.07
N ALA A 107 2.39 1.41 -12.02
CA ALA A 107 3.22 1.94 -13.10
C ALA A 107 4.42 2.74 -12.57
N SER A 108 4.20 3.59 -11.55
CA SER A 108 5.27 4.36 -10.92
C SER A 108 6.30 3.49 -10.20
N LEU A 109 5.86 2.40 -9.54
CA LEU A 109 6.77 1.45 -8.91
C LEU A 109 7.55 0.65 -9.95
N LEU A 110 6.87 0.20 -11.01
CA LEU A 110 7.49 -0.51 -12.11
C LEU A 110 8.59 0.35 -12.74
N GLU A 111 8.30 1.61 -13.09
CA GLU A 111 9.30 2.54 -13.63
C GLU A 111 10.51 2.69 -12.70
N ARG A 112 10.28 2.87 -11.39
CA ARG A 112 11.34 3.02 -10.38
C ARG A 112 12.24 1.79 -10.27
N TYR A 113 11.63 0.60 -10.28
CA TYR A 113 12.34 -0.66 -10.01
C TYR A 113 12.76 -1.41 -11.27
N THR A 114 12.28 -1.01 -12.45
CA THR A 114 12.66 -1.62 -13.73
C THR A 114 14.16 -1.82 -13.86
N PRO A 115 15.04 -0.83 -13.60
CA PRO A 115 16.49 -1.02 -13.78
C PRO A 115 17.11 -2.11 -12.88
N PHE A 116 16.43 -2.48 -11.79
CA PHE A 116 16.89 -3.46 -10.82
C PHE A 116 16.23 -4.84 -11.00
N LEU A 117 15.02 -4.90 -11.56
CA LEU A 117 14.29 -6.16 -11.77
C LEU A 117 14.93 -6.95 -12.92
N ALA A 118 15.31 -8.20 -12.66
CA ALA A 118 16.06 -9.07 -13.57
C ALA A 118 15.32 -9.41 -14.88
N ASP A 119 14.02 -9.22 -14.87
CA ASP A 119 13.03 -9.48 -15.92
C ASP A 119 12.65 -8.21 -16.71
N SER A 120 13.31 -7.08 -16.44
CA SER A 120 13.27 -5.92 -17.31
C SER A 120 14.03 -6.22 -18.60
N ARG A 121 13.29 -6.41 -19.69
CA ARG A 121 13.90 -6.37 -21.04
C ARG A 121 14.68 -5.07 -21.12
N SER A 122 15.97 -5.16 -21.46
CA SER A 122 16.84 -4.02 -21.65
C SER A 122 16.12 -2.98 -22.51
N VAL A 123 16.16 -1.73 -22.06
CA VAL A 123 15.67 -0.54 -22.76
C VAL A 123 16.35 -0.48 -24.14
N GLY A 124 15.79 -1.19 -25.11
CA GLY A 124 16.40 -1.42 -26.42
C GLY A 124 15.40 -1.64 -27.56
N TYR A 125 14.10 -1.51 -27.32
CA TYR A 125 13.07 -1.74 -28.34
C TYR A 125 11.88 -0.78 -28.23
N GLN A 126 12.14 0.52 -28.21
CA GLN A 126 11.14 1.55 -28.54
C GLN A 126 11.80 2.74 -29.25
N LYS A 127 12.36 2.48 -30.43
CA LYS A 127 12.55 3.48 -31.50
C LYS A 127 12.45 2.76 -32.85
N ALA A 128 11.26 2.82 -33.44
CA ALA A 128 11.00 2.73 -34.88
C ALA A 128 9.73 3.55 -35.14
#